data_AF-A0A2U8PPF3-F1
#
_entry.id   AF-A0A2U8PPF3-F1
#
_cell.length_a   1.000
_cell.length_b   1.000
_cell.length_c   1.000
_cell.angle_alpha   90.00
_cell.angle_beta   90.00
_cell.angle_gamma   90.00
#
_symmetry.space_group_name_H-M   'P 1'
#
loop_
_entity.id
_entity.type
_entity.pdbx_description
1 polymer ?
#
loop_
_entity_poly.entity_id
_entity_poly.type
_entity_poly.pdbx_seq_one_letter_code
_entity_poly.pdbx_strand_id
1 'polypeptide(L)'
;MVRSIAPLALVICLATQSATAGQIEYPQVIHTQYEAVDQKTGGHFVLWSEREKIFYGLDQKLFPGARYVDITQVTPSVGSITLTYVEVRTVGSTTSDYLYLAGNVRFRVSGMTLKASNFPAGGGMIPSGP
;
A
#
# COMPACT_ATOMS: atom_id res chain seq x y z
N MET A 1 33.37 -20.96 51.94
CA MET A 1 33.28 -19.75 51.09
C MET A 1 34.10 -19.94 49.84
N VAL A 2 33.49 -20.29 48.71
CA VAL A 2 33.97 -19.97 47.35
C VAL A 2 32.71 -19.87 46.48
N ARG A 3 32.40 -18.67 46.01
CA ARG A 3 31.27 -18.40 45.10
C ARG A 3 31.76 -18.67 43.68
N SER A 4 31.26 -19.70 43.02
CA SER A 4 31.37 -19.84 41.56
C SER A 4 30.08 -19.31 40.94
N ILE A 5 30.15 -18.11 40.38
CA ILE A 5 29.10 -17.51 39.57
C ILE A 5 29.46 -17.83 38.12
N ALA A 6 28.78 -18.80 37.52
CA ALA A 6 28.89 -19.06 36.09
C ALA A 6 28.12 -17.97 35.32
N PRO A 7 28.71 -17.30 34.31
CA PRO A 7 27.95 -16.39 33.46
C PRO A 7 27.16 -17.23 32.45
N LEU A 8 25.83 -17.18 32.56
CA LEU A 8 24.90 -17.70 31.57
C LEU A 8 24.98 -16.80 30.33
N ALA A 9 25.79 -17.19 29.34
CA ALA A 9 25.89 -16.49 28.07
C ALA A 9 24.58 -16.67 27.28
N LEU A 10 23.73 -15.64 27.30
CA LEU A 10 22.52 -15.55 26.49
C LEU A 10 22.92 -15.30 25.03
N VAL A 11 22.99 -16.36 24.24
CA VAL A 11 23.17 -16.27 22.78
C VAL A 11 21.81 -15.93 22.16
N ILE A 12 21.55 -14.62 21.99
CA ILE A 12 20.45 -14.15 21.14
C ILE A 12 20.91 -14.29 19.69
N CYS A 13 20.67 -15.46 19.08
CA CYS A 13 20.75 -15.59 17.63
C CYS A 13 19.58 -14.79 17.01
N LEU A 14 19.83 -13.51 16.72
CA LEU A 14 19.05 -12.74 15.77
C LEU A 14 19.16 -13.44 14.41
N ALA A 15 18.23 -14.37 14.15
CA ALA A 15 18.02 -14.92 12.82
C ALA A 15 17.44 -13.81 11.94
N THR A 16 18.32 -12.94 11.43
CA THR A 16 17.99 -12.06 10.33
C THR A 16 17.75 -12.94 9.11
N GLN A 17 16.48 -13.28 8.85
CA GLN A 17 16.09 -13.84 7.56
C GLN A 17 16.37 -12.77 6.51
N SER A 18 17.48 -12.92 5.81
CA SER A 18 17.72 -12.20 4.56
C SER A 18 16.63 -12.61 3.60
N ALA A 19 15.67 -11.72 3.33
CA ALA A 19 14.74 -11.90 2.24
C ALA A 19 15.56 -11.89 0.95
N THR A 20 15.79 -13.07 0.35
CA THR A 20 16.42 -13.17 -0.96
C THR A 20 15.53 -12.44 -1.95
N ALA A 21 16.05 -11.38 -2.57
CA ALA A 21 15.39 -10.73 -3.69
C ALA A 21 15.27 -11.76 -4.83
N GLY A 22 14.07 -12.30 -5.03
CA GLY A 22 13.78 -13.23 -6.11
C GLY A 22 13.90 -12.55 -7.48
N GLN A 23 14.12 -13.37 -8.52
CA GLN A 23 14.11 -12.88 -9.90
C GLN A 23 12.70 -12.35 -10.23
N ILE A 24 12.61 -11.07 -10.64
CA ILE A 24 11.33 -10.41 -10.95
C ILE A 24 10.90 -10.84 -12.36
N GLU A 25 9.74 -11.47 -12.46
CA GLU A 25 9.09 -11.76 -13.75
C GLU A 25 8.29 -10.55 -14.25
N TYR A 26 8.33 -10.31 -15.56
CA TYR A 26 7.65 -9.21 -16.23
C TYR A 26 6.57 -9.74 -17.19
N PRO A 27 5.44 -9.04 -17.37
CA PRO A 27 5.09 -7.78 -16.74
C PRO A 27 4.78 -7.97 -15.25
N GLN A 28 5.29 -7.07 -14.42
CA GLN A 28 4.94 -7.05 -13.01
C GLN A 28 3.61 -6.32 -12.86
N VAL A 29 2.58 -7.02 -12.37
CA VAL A 29 1.26 -6.44 -12.11
C VAL A 29 0.97 -6.51 -10.63
N ILE A 30 0.87 -5.35 -9.98
CA ILE A 30 0.49 -5.22 -8.59
C ILE A 30 -0.91 -4.62 -8.54
N HIS A 31 -1.82 -5.35 -7.91
CA HIS A 31 -3.19 -4.94 -7.68
C HIS A 31 -3.41 -4.78 -6.18
N THR A 32 -4.03 -3.66 -5.78
CA THR A 32 -4.30 -3.35 -4.38
C THR A 32 -5.65 -2.66 -4.27
N GLN A 33 -6.52 -3.21 -3.43
CA GLN A 33 -7.88 -2.72 -3.21
C GLN A 33 -8.06 -2.29 -1.76
N TYR A 34 -8.57 -1.08 -1.57
CA TYR A 34 -8.93 -0.51 -0.29
C TYR A 34 -10.42 -0.18 -0.22
N GLU A 35 -11.01 -0.41 0.94
CA GLU A 35 -12.37 0.03 1.24
C GLU A 35 -12.39 0.86 2.53
N ALA A 36 -13.19 1.91 2.56
CA ALA A 36 -13.35 2.73 3.76
C ALA A 36 -13.83 1.90 4.95
N VAL A 37 -13.25 2.16 6.13
CA VAL A 37 -13.69 1.55 7.39
C VAL A 37 -15.14 1.93 7.69
N ASP A 38 -15.50 3.20 7.45
CA ASP A 38 -16.87 3.68 7.46
C ASP A 38 -17.30 4.10 6.05
N GLN A 39 -18.27 3.38 5.50
CA GLN A 39 -18.82 3.60 4.16
C GLN A 39 -19.67 4.88 4.05
N LYS A 40 -20.11 5.44 5.17
CA LYS A 40 -20.91 6.68 5.21
C LYS A 40 -20.05 7.93 5.20
N THR A 41 -18.84 7.88 5.76
CA THR A 41 -17.90 9.02 5.79
C THR A 41 -16.81 8.89 4.74
N GLY A 42 -16.46 7.66 4.36
CA GLY A 42 -15.33 7.37 3.48
C GLY A 42 -14.00 7.48 4.22
N GLY A 43 -12.93 7.17 3.50
CA GLY A 43 -11.54 7.37 3.93
C GLY A 43 -10.86 8.49 3.15
N HIS A 44 -9.59 8.72 3.49
CA HIS A 44 -8.73 9.67 2.83
C HIS A 44 -7.83 8.94 1.84
N PHE A 45 -7.79 9.45 0.60
CA PHE A 45 -6.86 9.00 -0.42
C PHE A 45 -6.17 10.21 -1.03
N VAL A 46 -4.86 10.26 -0.90
CA VAL A 46 -4.03 11.32 -1.49
C VAL A 46 -3.03 10.69 -2.43
N LEU A 47 -3.01 11.19 -3.65
CA LEU A 47 -2.13 10.73 -4.70
C LEU A 47 -1.20 11.88 -5.11
N TRP A 48 0.09 11.57 -5.23
CA TRP A 48 1.14 12.44 -5.72
C TRP A 48 1.75 11.82 -6.98
N SER A 49 1.62 12.55 -8.07
CA SER A 49 2.44 12.39 -9.26
C SER A 49 3.49 13.51 -9.28
N GLU A 50 4.55 13.38 -10.09
CA GLU A 50 5.64 14.37 -10.18
C GLU A 50 5.14 15.80 -10.44
N ARG A 51 3.99 15.96 -11.09
CA ARG A 51 3.40 17.26 -11.46
C ARG A 51 2.08 17.57 -10.77
N GLU A 52 1.44 16.58 -10.14
CA GLU A 52 0.06 16.70 -9.71
C GLU A 52 -0.16 16.10 -8.34
N LYS A 53 -1.08 16.71 -7.59
CA LYS A 53 -1.53 16.20 -6.30
C LYS A 53 -3.05 16.15 -6.30
N ILE A 54 -3.59 14.96 -6.11
CA ILE A 54 -5.03 14.67 -6.17
C ILE A 54 -5.49 14.24 -4.78
N PHE A 55 -6.64 14.75 -4.34
CA PHE A 55 -7.15 14.57 -2.99
C PHE A 55 -8.57 14.04 -2.96
N TYR A 56 -8.79 13.07 -2.07
CA TYR A 56 -10.10 12.58 -1.66
C TYR A 56 -10.17 12.56 -0.13
N GLY A 57 -11.32 12.97 0.41
CA GLY A 57 -11.62 12.99 1.84
C GLY A 57 -10.98 14.13 2.65
N LEU A 58 -10.26 15.09 2.05
CA LEU A 58 -9.63 16.19 2.82
C LEU A 58 -10.68 17.17 3.39
N ASP A 59 -11.65 17.56 2.56
CA ASP A 59 -12.79 18.40 2.93
C ASP A 59 -14.03 17.78 2.28
N GLN A 60 -15.02 17.36 3.07
CA GLN A 60 -16.20 16.66 2.54
C GLN A 60 -17.02 17.48 1.54
N LYS A 61 -16.90 18.81 1.52
CA LYS A 61 -17.63 19.68 0.59
C LYS A 61 -16.96 19.79 -0.78
N LEU A 62 -15.63 19.74 -0.81
CA LEU A 62 -14.84 19.94 -2.03
C LEU A 62 -14.20 18.65 -2.55
N PHE A 63 -13.86 17.74 -1.63
CA PHE A 63 -13.15 16.49 -1.87
C PHE A 63 -13.83 15.38 -1.06
N PRO A 64 -14.95 14.82 -1.53
CA PRO A 64 -15.68 13.79 -0.81
C PRO A 64 -14.78 12.59 -0.48
N GLY A 65 -15.07 11.93 0.64
CA GLY A 65 -14.33 10.76 1.10
C GLY A 65 -14.37 9.62 0.09
N ALA A 66 -13.27 8.89 -0.05
CA ALA A 66 -13.21 7.71 -0.89
C ALA A 66 -13.83 6.51 -0.14
N ARG A 67 -14.89 5.92 -0.68
CA ARG A 67 -15.46 4.66 -0.18
C ARG A 67 -14.64 3.46 -0.65
N TYR A 68 -14.13 3.54 -1.86
CA TYR A 68 -13.45 2.48 -2.58
C TYR A 68 -12.28 3.06 -3.35
N VAL A 69 -11.13 2.40 -3.28
CA VAL A 69 -9.94 2.72 -4.08
C VAL A 69 -9.36 1.42 -4.61
N ASP A 70 -9.26 1.29 -5.92
CA ASP A 70 -8.58 0.22 -6.62
C ASP A 70 -7.33 0.78 -7.29
N ILE A 71 -6.18 0.16 -7.06
CA ILE A 71 -4.91 0.57 -7.61
C ILE A 71 -4.32 -0.61 -8.35
N THR A 72 -4.13 -0.45 -9.65
CA THR A 72 -3.39 -1.41 -10.47
C THR A 72 -2.13 -0.74 -11.01
N GLN A 73 -0.97 -1.27 -10.63
CA GLN A 73 0.34 -0.83 -11.09
C GLN A 73 0.93 -1.89 -12.01
N VAL A 74 1.34 -1.49 -13.20
CA VAL A 74 1.93 -2.37 -14.22
C VAL A 74 3.31 -1.86 -14.58
N THR A 75 4.32 -2.70 -14.41
CA THR A 75 5.67 -2.47 -14.95
C THR A 75 5.87 -3.46 -16.10
N PRO A 76 5.78 -3.02 -17.38
CA PRO A 76 5.78 -3.93 -18.52
C PRO A 76 7.06 -4.73 -18.72
N SER A 77 8.22 -4.10 -18.50
CA SER A 77 9.54 -4.69 -18.75
C SER A 77 10.63 -4.02 -17.92
N VAL A 78 11.83 -4.61 -17.91
CA VAL A 78 13.03 -4.03 -17.29
C VAL A 78 13.32 -2.64 -17.88
N GLY A 79 13.49 -1.64 -17.02
CA GLY A 79 13.79 -0.26 -17.44
C GLY A 79 12.60 0.56 -17.93
N SER A 80 11.40 -0.02 -18.00
CA SER A 80 10.17 0.71 -18.33
C SER A 80 9.61 1.49 -17.13
N ILE A 81 8.87 2.55 -17.41
CA ILE A 81 8.11 3.28 -16.38
C ILE A 81 6.89 2.46 -15.94
N THR A 82 6.55 2.56 -14.66
CA THR A 82 5.34 1.96 -14.11
C THR A 82 4.12 2.77 -14.54
N LEU A 83 3.10 2.07 -15.04
CA LEU A 83 1.77 2.60 -15.34
C LEU A 83 0.89 2.35 -14.12
N THR A 84 0.22 3.38 -13.62
CA THR A 84 -0.66 3.30 -12.46
C THR A 84 -2.07 3.69 -12.87
N TYR A 85 -3.00 2.76 -12.69
CA TYR A 85 -4.42 2.92 -12.93
C TYR A 85 -5.09 2.98 -11.56
N VAL A 86 -5.88 4.02 -11.31
CA VAL A 86 -6.63 4.16 -10.05
C VAL A 86 -8.09 4.35 -10.35
N GLU A 87 -8.93 3.49 -9.77
CA GLU A 87 -10.37 3.71 -9.67
C GLU A 87 -10.68 4.22 -8.27
N VAL A 88 -11.37 5.36 -8.17
CA VAL A 88 -11.84 5.90 -6.88
C VAL A 88 -13.36 6.05 -6.94
N ARG A 89 -14.06 5.47 -5.98
CA ARG A 89 -15.50 5.73 -5.78
C ARG A 89 -15.71 6.48 -4.48
N THR A 90 -16.28 7.66 -4.58
CA THR A 90 -16.54 8.52 -3.42
C THR A 90 -17.84 8.14 -2.72
N VAL A 91 -17.99 8.61 -1.48
CA VAL A 91 -19.25 8.50 -0.74
C VAL A 91 -20.37 9.20 -1.50
N GLY A 92 -21.51 8.54 -1.61
CA GLY A 92 -22.70 9.09 -2.29
C GLY A 92 -22.65 9.06 -3.82
N SER A 93 -21.50 8.77 -4.44
CA SER A 93 -21.40 8.60 -5.90
C SER A 93 -21.50 7.13 -6.31
N THR A 94 -22.34 6.81 -7.29
CA THR A 94 -22.35 5.50 -7.97
C THR A 94 -21.32 5.41 -9.10
N THR A 95 -20.79 6.54 -9.53
CA THR A 95 -19.79 6.65 -10.60
C THR A 95 -18.40 6.71 -10.01
N SER A 96 -17.46 6.01 -10.63
CA SER A 96 -16.05 6.05 -10.24
C SER A 96 -15.28 7.06 -11.07
N ASP A 97 -14.32 7.71 -10.41
CA ASP A 97 -13.28 8.47 -11.08
C ASP A 97 -12.15 7.53 -11.48
N TYR A 98 -11.59 7.72 -12.67
CA TYR A 98 -10.48 6.93 -13.17
C TYR A 98 -9.27 7.81 -13.43
N LEU A 99 -8.14 7.47 -12.83
CA LEU A 99 -6.87 8.16 -12.97
C LEU A 99 -5.87 7.25 -13.69
N TYR A 100 -5.24 7.79 -14.74
CA TYR A 100 -4.26 7.09 -15.56
C TYR A 100 -2.95 7.84 -15.47
N LEU A 101 -1.96 7.24 -14.81
CA LEU A 101 -0.72 7.90 -14.44
C LEU A 101 0.46 7.05 -14.89
N ALA A 102 1.57 7.73 -15.19
CA ALA A 102 2.80 7.07 -15.58
C ALA A 102 3.99 7.64 -14.79
N GLY A 103 4.95 6.79 -14.47
CA GLY A 103 6.15 7.17 -13.71
C GLY A 103 5.99 7.00 -12.22
N ASN A 104 6.65 7.87 -11.44
CA ASN A 104 6.72 7.75 -9.99
C ASN A 104 5.47 8.28 -9.32
N VAL A 105 4.54 7.38 -9.02
CA VAL A 105 3.34 7.70 -8.25
C VAL A 105 3.53 7.29 -6.80
N ARG A 106 3.22 8.22 -5.88
CA ARG A 106 3.13 7.93 -4.45
C ARG A 106 1.69 8.13 -4.03
N PHE A 107 1.21 7.33 -3.10
CA PHE A 107 -0.11 7.52 -2.54
C PHE A 107 -0.11 7.22 -1.04
N ARG A 108 -1.09 7.80 -0.35
CA ARG A 108 -1.35 7.58 1.06
C ARG A 108 -2.83 7.31 1.23
N VAL A 109 -3.11 6.24 1.95
CA VAL A 109 -4.46 5.81 2.32
C VAL A 109 -4.60 5.92 3.83
N SER A 110 -5.73 6.44 4.31
CA SER A 110 -6.04 6.51 5.74
C SER A 110 -7.54 6.33 5.97
N GLY A 111 -7.92 5.69 7.08
CA GLY A 111 -9.34 5.38 7.37
C GLY A 111 -9.93 4.33 6.42
N MET A 112 -9.09 3.52 5.77
CA MET A 112 -9.49 2.44 4.88
C MET A 112 -8.76 1.14 5.24
N THR A 113 -9.40 0.03 4.96
CA THR A 113 -8.88 -1.33 5.17
C THR A 113 -8.41 -1.89 3.83
N LEU A 114 -7.24 -2.53 3.82
CA LEU A 114 -6.77 -3.31 2.68
C LEU A 114 -7.64 -4.57 2.54
N LYS A 115 -8.31 -4.73 1.39
CA LYS A 115 -9.23 -5.85 1.11
C LYS A 115 -8.59 -6.92 0.25
N ALA A 116 -7.85 -6.51 -0.77
CA ALA A 116 -7.13 -7.41 -1.63
C ALA A 116 -5.78 -6.80 -1.99
N SER A 117 -4.74 -7.63 -2.01
CA SER A 117 -3.48 -7.28 -2.64
C SER A 117 -2.77 -8.53 -3.09
N ASN A 118 -2.12 -8.47 -4.24
CA ASN A 118 -1.19 -9.50 -4.69
C ASN A 118 0.27 -9.12 -4.43
N PHE A 119 0.52 -8.12 -3.57
CA PHE A 119 1.88 -7.74 -3.19
C PHE A 119 2.59 -8.94 -2.56
N PRO A 120 3.87 -9.21 -2.91
CA PRO A 120 4.60 -10.34 -2.36
C PRO A 120 4.64 -10.32 -0.81
N ALA A 121 4.47 -11.50 -0.20
CA ALA A 121 4.58 -11.67 1.24
C ALA A 121 5.97 -11.23 1.75
N GLY A 122 6.01 -10.56 2.90
CA GLY A 122 7.24 -9.99 3.47
C GLY A 122 7.60 -8.59 2.95
N GLY A 123 6.85 -8.04 2.00
CA GLY A 123 7.04 -6.67 1.49
C GLY A 123 6.53 -5.55 2.41
N GLY A 124 6.08 -5.86 3.63
CA GLY A 124 5.60 -4.88 4.61
C GLY A 124 4.23 -4.24 4.31
N MET A 125 3.56 -4.68 3.24
CA MET A 125 2.27 -4.12 2.78
C MET A 125 1.05 -4.95 3.21
N ILE A 126 1.25 -6.20 3.65
CA ILE A 126 0.20 -7.05 4.22
C ILE A 126 0.28 -6.88 5.74
N PRO A 127 -0.79 -6.45 6.44
CA PRO A 127 -0.78 -6.39 7.89
C PRO A 127 -0.44 -7.78 8.44
N SER A 128 0.67 -7.90 9.17
CA SER A 128 0.86 -9.03 10.07
C SER A 128 -0.28 -8.96 11.08
N GLY A 129 -1.10 -10.02 11.14
CA GLY A 129 -2.17 -10.13 12.13
C GLY A 129 -1.66 -9.92 13.57
N PRO A 130 -2.57 -9.69 14.52
CA PRO A 130 -2.23 -9.37 15.91
C PRO A 130 -1.31 -10.41 16.57
#